data_AF-A0A5U9QNG3-F1
#
_entry.id   AF-A0A5U9QNG3-F1
#
_cell.length_a   1.000
_cell.length_b   1.000
_cell.length_c   1.000
_cell.angle_alpha   90.00
_cell.angle_beta   90.00
_cell.angle_gamma   90.00
#
_symmetry.space_group_name_H-M   'P 1'
#
loop_
_entity.id
_entity.type
_entity.pdbx_description
1 polymer ?
#
loop_
_entity_poly.entity_id
_entity_poly.type
_entity_poly.pdbx_seq_one_letter_code
_entity_poly.pdbx_strand_id
1 'polypeptide(L)'
;MTLLALGINHKTAPVSLRERVTFSPDTLDQALDSLLAQPMVQGGVVLSTCNRTELYLSVEEQDNLQEALIRWLCDYHNLNEDDLRNSLYWHQDNDAVSHLMRVASGLDSLVLGEPQILGQVKKAFADSQKGHLNASALERMFQKSFSVAKRVRTETDIGASAVSVAFAACTLARQIFESLSTVTVLLVGAGETIELVARHLREHKVQKMIIANRTRERAQALADEVGAEVISLSDIDARLQDADIIISSTASPL
;
A
#
# COMPACT_ATOMS: atom_id res chain seq x y z
N MET A 1 -19.84 -20.16 -9.39
CA MET A 1 -19.15 -18.87 -9.48
C MET A 1 -18.72 -18.51 -8.07
N THR A 2 -17.42 -18.39 -7.88
CA THR A 2 -16.78 -18.33 -6.56
C THR A 2 -16.03 -17.01 -6.46
N LEU A 3 -16.14 -16.34 -5.31
CA LEU A 3 -15.31 -15.16 -5.02
C LEU A 3 -14.01 -15.63 -4.40
N LEU A 4 -12.90 -15.10 -4.89
CA LEU A 4 -11.57 -15.51 -4.47
C LEU A 4 -10.76 -14.29 -4.04
N ALA A 5 -10.01 -14.42 -2.94
CA ALA A 5 -8.87 -13.56 -2.65
C ALA A 5 -7.61 -14.43 -2.56
N LEU A 6 -6.71 -14.26 -3.53
CA LEU A 6 -5.38 -14.85 -3.56
C LEU A 6 -4.38 -13.73 -3.29
N GLY A 7 -3.46 -13.88 -2.35
CA GLY A 7 -2.51 -12.83 -2.09
C GLY A 7 -1.36 -13.20 -1.20
N ILE A 8 -0.49 -12.22 -1.00
CA ILE A 8 0.71 -12.26 -0.20
C ILE A 8 0.84 -10.93 0.52
N ASN A 9 1.25 -10.94 1.79
CA ASN A 9 1.33 -9.73 2.60
C ASN A 9 2.50 -9.76 3.58
N HIS A 10 2.68 -8.66 4.32
CA HIS A 10 3.75 -8.48 5.30
C HIS A 10 3.80 -9.54 6.42
N LYS A 11 2.72 -10.32 6.65
CA LYS A 11 2.69 -11.41 7.65
C LYS A 11 3.19 -12.73 7.06
N THR A 12 2.94 -12.96 5.78
CA THR A 12 3.25 -14.24 5.11
C THR A 12 4.56 -14.22 4.32
N ALA A 13 5.12 -13.04 4.06
CA ALA A 13 6.29 -12.90 3.21
C ALA A 13 7.26 -11.77 3.60
N PRO A 14 8.57 -12.01 3.43
CA PRO A 14 9.58 -10.97 3.58
C PRO A 14 9.42 -9.89 2.49
N VAL A 15 9.95 -8.69 2.77
CA VAL A 15 9.93 -7.54 1.85
C VAL A 15 10.49 -7.92 0.47
N SER A 16 11.62 -8.64 0.44
CA SER A 16 12.31 -9.05 -0.79
C SER A 16 11.45 -9.89 -1.74
N LEU A 17 10.53 -10.70 -1.22
CA LEU A 17 9.58 -11.46 -2.04
C LEU A 17 8.42 -10.58 -2.50
N ARG A 18 7.92 -9.70 -1.63
CA ARG A 18 6.80 -8.80 -1.94
C ARG A 18 7.14 -7.76 -3.00
N GLU A 19 8.37 -7.26 -3.01
CA GLU A 19 8.84 -6.35 -4.05
C GLU A 19 8.85 -7.02 -5.44
N ARG A 20 9.12 -8.33 -5.50
CA ARG A 20 9.13 -9.10 -6.77
C ARG A 20 7.73 -9.37 -7.33
N VAL A 21 6.69 -9.38 -6.50
CA VAL A 21 5.29 -9.61 -6.88
C VAL A 21 4.45 -8.33 -6.91
N THR A 22 5.07 -7.17 -6.98
CA THR A 22 4.36 -5.89 -7.02
C THR A 22 3.91 -5.59 -8.44
N PHE A 23 2.64 -5.24 -8.63
CA PHE A 23 2.15 -4.69 -9.90
C PHE A 23 2.37 -3.17 -9.89
N SER A 24 3.15 -2.67 -10.84
CA SER A 24 3.35 -1.23 -11.01
C SER A 24 2.17 -0.60 -11.75
N PRO A 25 1.89 0.70 -11.56
CA PRO A 25 0.82 1.38 -12.31
C PRO A 25 0.94 1.24 -13.83
N ASP A 26 2.16 1.18 -14.35
CA ASP A 26 2.43 1.07 -15.80
C ASP A 26 2.19 -0.35 -16.35
N THR A 27 2.18 -1.37 -15.50
CA THR A 27 2.01 -2.79 -15.88
C THR A 27 0.66 -3.35 -15.45
N LEU A 28 -0.12 -2.60 -14.67
CA LEU A 28 -1.37 -3.06 -14.07
C LEU A 28 -2.43 -3.45 -15.12
N ASP A 29 -2.59 -2.63 -16.15
CA ASP A 29 -3.58 -2.88 -17.21
C ASP A 29 -3.23 -4.17 -17.98
N GLN A 30 -1.95 -4.35 -18.33
CA GLN A 30 -1.46 -5.57 -18.99
C GLN A 30 -1.63 -6.82 -18.10
N ALA A 31 -1.40 -6.67 -16.79
CA ALA A 31 -1.62 -7.76 -15.83
C ALA A 31 -3.09 -8.17 -15.79
N LEU A 32 -4.00 -7.19 -15.71
CA LEU A 32 -5.45 -7.44 -15.71
C LEU A 32 -5.89 -8.10 -17.01
N ASP A 33 -5.44 -7.62 -18.17
CA ASP A 33 -5.72 -8.24 -19.47
C ASP A 33 -5.26 -9.70 -19.52
N SER A 34 -4.03 -9.96 -19.09
CA SER A 34 -3.46 -11.32 -19.05
C SER A 34 -4.24 -12.23 -18.10
N LEU A 35 -4.67 -11.71 -16.95
CA LEU A 35 -5.43 -12.43 -15.95
C LEU A 35 -6.85 -12.75 -16.42
N LEU A 36 -7.48 -11.87 -17.18
CA LEU A 36 -8.85 -12.04 -17.69
C LEU A 36 -8.90 -12.88 -18.97
N ALA A 37 -7.78 -13.02 -19.68
CA ALA A 37 -7.64 -13.98 -20.76
C ALA A 37 -7.67 -15.44 -20.25
N GLN A 38 -7.54 -15.64 -18.94
CA GLN A 38 -7.56 -16.94 -18.31
C GLN A 38 -9.02 -17.49 -18.25
N PRO A 39 -9.33 -18.66 -18.84
CA PRO A 39 -10.72 -19.10 -19.09
C PRO A 39 -11.66 -19.15 -17.87
N MET A 40 -11.14 -19.50 -16.69
CA MET A 40 -11.92 -19.52 -15.46
C MET A 40 -12.11 -18.16 -14.77
N VAL A 41 -11.46 -17.09 -15.23
CA VAL A 41 -11.56 -15.76 -14.60
C VAL A 41 -12.62 -14.92 -15.31
N GLN A 42 -13.70 -14.57 -14.60
CA GLN A 42 -14.82 -13.77 -15.11
C GLN A 42 -14.70 -12.27 -14.77
N GLY A 43 -13.79 -11.94 -13.86
CA GLY A 43 -13.51 -10.58 -13.43
C GLY A 43 -12.42 -10.58 -12.36
N GLY A 44 -11.64 -9.50 -12.29
CA GLY A 44 -10.52 -9.41 -11.37
C GLY A 44 -10.25 -7.98 -10.92
N VAL A 45 -9.76 -7.84 -9.69
CA VAL A 45 -9.23 -6.60 -9.13
C VAL A 45 -7.87 -6.90 -8.52
N VAL A 46 -6.87 -6.09 -8.89
CA VAL A 46 -5.50 -6.22 -8.39
C VAL A 46 -5.24 -5.10 -7.37
N LEU A 47 -5.00 -5.48 -6.11
CA LEU A 47 -4.57 -4.57 -5.06
C LEU A 47 -3.07 -4.76 -4.82
N SER A 48 -2.28 -3.78 -5.24
CA SER A 48 -0.83 -3.76 -5.09
C SER A 48 -0.42 -2.58 -4.20
N THR A 49 0.15 -2.87 -3.04
CA THR A 49 0.64 -1.87 -2.08
C THR A 49 2.03 -2.27 -1.56
N CYS A 50 2.67 -1.40 -0.79
CA CYS A 50 3.96 -1.72 -0.17
C CYS A 50 3.90 -2.86 0.85
N ASN A 51 2.71 -3.29 1.29
CA ASN A 51 2.53 -4.31 2.33
C ASN A 51 1.75 -5.55 1.86
N ARG A 52 1.17 -5.52 0.65
CA ARG A 52 0.43 -6.64 0.09
C ARG A 52 0.32 -6.57 -1.43
N THR A 53 0.27 -7.75 -2.05
CA THR A 53 -0.25 -7.95 -3.40
C THR A 53 -1.41 -8.94 -3.30
N GLU A 54 -2.59 -8.54 -3.77
CA GLU A 54 -3.80 -9.35 -3.72
C GLU A 54 -4.56 -9.31 -5.04
N LEU A 55 -5.04 -10.47 -5.46
CA LEU A 55 -5.94 -10.69 -6.58
C LEU A 55 -7.32 -11.05 -6.02
N TYR A 56 -8.29 -10.18 -6.27
CA TYR A 56 -9.69 -10.44 -5.95
C TYR A 56 -10.42 -10.84 -7.22
N LEU A 57 -10.81 -12.11 -7.33
CA LEU A 57 -11.32 -12.69 -8.58
C LEU A 57 -12.74 -13.18 -8.41
N SER A 58 -13.50 -13.09 -9.50
CA SER A 58 -14.72 -13.87 -9.71
C SER A 58 -14.36 -14.99 -10.67
N VAL A 59 -14.44 -16.23 -10.20
CA VAL A 59 -14.00 -17.40 -10.98
C VAL A 59 -15.09 -18.43 -11.17
N GLU A 60 -15.01 -19.18 -12.26
CA GLU A 60 -15.71 -20.44 -12.42
C GLU A 60 -14.90 -21.56 -11.77
N GLU A 61 -15.58 -22.45 -11.07
CA GLU A 61 -14.93 -23.56 -10.38
C GLU A 61 -14.45 -24.58 -11.41
N GLN A 62 -13.17 -24.92 -11.36
CA GLN A 62 -12.52 -25.89 -12.24
C GLN A 62 -11.48 -26.69 -11.45
N ASP A 63 -11.19 -27.89 -11.93
CA ASP A 63 -10.09 -28.69 -11.42
C ASP A 63 -8.77 -27.92 -11.58
N ASN A 64 -7.97 -27.84 -10.51
CA ASN A 64 -6.67 -27.14 -10.47
C ASN A 64 -6.73 -25.60 -10.59
N LEU A 65 -7.86 -24.97 -10.26
CA LEU A 65 -8.01 -23.51 -10.22
C LEU A 65 -6.86 -22.82 -9.46
N GLN A 66 -6.50 -23.35 -8.29
CA GLN A 66 -5.45 -22.78 -7.45
C GLN A 66 -4.08 -22.84 -8.13
N GLU A 67 -3.72 -24.00 -8.69
CA GLU A 67 -2.46 -24.21 -9.39
C GLU A 67 -2.36 -23.34 -10.65
N ALA A 68 -3.45 -23.17 -11.40
CA ALA A 68 -3.49 -22.33 -12.59
C ALA A 68 -3.20 -20.86 -12.26
N LEU A 69 -3.83 -20.33 -11.20
CA LEU A 69 -3.61 -18.94 -10.79
C LEU A 69 -2.23 -18.71 -10.18
N ILE A 70 -1.69 -19.68 -9.42
CA ILE A 70 -0.32 -19.61 -8.90
C ILE A 70 0.68 -19.60 -10.05
N ARG A 71 0.50 -20.49 -11.04
CA ARG A 71 1.34 -20.52 -12.25
C ARG A 71 1.30 -19.21 -13.00
N TRP A 72 0.11 -18.69 -13.27
CA TRP A 72 -0.04 -17.39 -13.93
C TRP A 72 0.72 -16.28 -13.19
N LEU A 73 0.59 -16.22 -11.86
CA LEU A 73 1.27 -15.21 -11.05
C LEU A 73 2.80 -15.36 -11.11
N CYS A 74 3.30 -16.59 -11.09
CA CYS A 74 4.71 -16.89 -11.22
C CYS A 74 5.25 -16.56 -12.62
N ASP A 75 4.53 -16.93 -13.67
CA ASP A 75 4.89 -16.66 -15.07
C ASP A 75 4.91 -15.15 -15.34
N TYR A 76 3.92 -14.41 -14.83
CA TYR A 76 3.82 -12.96 -15.01
C TYR A 76 5.00 -12.22 -14.38
N HIS A 77 5.39 -12.62 -13.16
CA HIS A 77 6.50 -12.00 -12.43
C HIS A 77 7.86 -12.68 -12.64
N ASN A 78 7.93 -13.71 -13.49
CA ASN A 78 9.11 -14.54 -13.71
C ASN A 78 9.73 -15.08 -12.39
N LEU A 79 8.91 -15.76 -11.60
CA LEU A 79 9.26 -16.32 -10.29
C LEU A 79 9.19 -17.84 -10.28
N ASN A 80 9.95 -18.44 -9.37
CA ASN A 80 9.80 -19.86 -9.07
C ASN A 80 8.55 -20.08 -8.21
N GLU A 81 7.72 -21.07 -8.55
CA GLU A 81 6.54 -21.44 -7.77
C GLU A 81 6.89 -21.74 -6.30
N ASP A 82 8.02 -22.40 -6.06
CA ASP A 82 8.46 -22.80 -4.71
C ASP A 82 8.72 -21.59 -3.80
N ASP A 83 9.18 -20.47 -4.36
CA ASP A 83 9.42 -19.22 -3.63
C ASP A 83 8.09 -18.64 -3.11
N LEU A 84 7.01 -18.85 -3.85
CA LEU A 84 5.74 -18.16 -3.63
C LEU A 84 4.73 -18.99 -2.84
N ARG A 85 4.66 -20.31 -3.08
CA ARG A 85 3.64 -21.20 -2.52
C ARG A 85 3.50 -21.12 -1.00
N ASN A 86 4.61 -21.04 -0.27
CA ASN A 86 4.61 -21.01 1.19
C ASN A 86 4.16 -19.66 1.78
N SER A 87 4.10 -18.61 0.95
CA SER A 87 3.79 -17.25 1.34
C SER A 87 2.40 -16.78 0.88
N LEU A 88 1.72 -17.57 0.05
CA LEU A 88 0.38 -17.23 -0.43
C LEU A 88 -0.69 -17.63 0.58
N TYR A 89 -1.71 -16.79 0.68
CA TYR A 89 -2.98 -17.17 1.29
C TYR A 89 -4.08 -17.21 0.24
N TRP A 90 -5.08 -18.02 0.56
CA TRP A 90 -6.19 -18.34 -0.31
C TRP A 90 -7.48 -18.28 0.51
N HIS A 91 -8.37 -17.36 0.13
CA HIS A 91 -9.67 -17.20 0.77
C HIS A 91 -10.77 -17.32 -0.27
N GLN A 92 -11.80 -18.11 0.03
CA GLN A 92 -12.94 -18.34 -0.86
C GLN A 92 -14.24 -17.82 -0.25
N ASP A 93 -15.10 -17.28 -1.11
CA ASP A 93 -16.44 -16.77 -0.81
C ASP A 93 -16.47 -15.88 0.43
N ASN A 94 -17.10 -16.34 1.51
CA ASN A 94 -17.24 -15.56 2.74
C ASN A 94 -15.89 -15.18 3.36
N ASP A 95 -14.87 -16.02 3.21
CA ASP A 95 -13.53 -15.69 3.71
C ASP A 95 -12.89 -14.60 2.87
N ALA A 96 -13.09 -14.60 1.54
CA ALA A 96 -12.61 -13.55 0.66
C ALA A 96 -13.27 -12.19 0.99
N VAL A 97 -14.58 -12.22 1.22
CA VAL A 97 -15.37 -11.04 1.62
C VAL A 97 -14.91 -10.53 2.99
N SER A 98 -14.77 -11.42 3.97
CA SER A 98 -14.31 -11.10 5.32
C SER A 98 -12.90 -10.51 5.29
N HIS A 99 -12.00 -11.11 4.51
CA HIS A 99 -10.65 -10.63 4.31
C HIS A 99 -10.64 -9.21 3.72
N LEU A 100 -11.34 -8.97 2.61
CA LEU A 100 -11.43 -7.63 2.02
C LEU A 100 -11.98 -6.59 3.01
N MET A 101 -13.01 -6.95 3.79
CA MET A 101 -13.54 -6.06 4.83
C MET A 101 -12.49 -5.72 5.90
N ARG A 102 -11.69 -6.69 6.33
CA ARG A 102 -10.60 -6.47 7.29
C ARG A 102 -9.51 -5.57 6.70
N VAL A 103 -9.11 -5.81 5.46
CA VAL A 103 -8.13 -5.00 4.74
C VAL A 103 -8.62 -3.57 4.57
N ALA A 104 -9.81 -3.37 4.01
CA ALA A 104 -10.39 -2.05 3.76
C ALA A 104 -10.66 -1.27 5.06
N SER A 105 -10.90 -1.97 6.18
CA SER A 105 -11.06 -1.34 7.50
C SER A 105 -9.73 -1.03 8.20
N GLY A 106 -8.59 -1.44 7.63
CA GLY A 106 -7.27 -1.29 8.24
C GLY A 106 -6.99 -2.25 9.40
N LEU A 107 -7.83 -3.29 9.58
CA LEU A 107 -7.68 -4.32 10.61
C LEU A 107 -6.57 -5.34 10.29
N ASP A 108 -6.21 -5.43 9.01
CA ASP A 108 -5.15 -6.32 8.53
C ASP A 108 -3.93 -5.52 8.03
N SER A 109 -3.78 -4.25 8.38
CA SER A 109 -2.62 -3.45 7.98
C SER A 109 -1.44 -3.65 8.93
N LEU A 110 -0.21 -3.41 8.44
CA LEU A 110 1.00 -3.37 9.29
C LEU A 110 0.82 -2.37 10.44
N VAL A 111 0.15 -1.26 10.13
CA VAL A 111 -0.29 -0.28 11.11
C VAL A 111 -1.80 -0.33 11.22
N LEU A 112 -2.30 -0.76 12.38
CA LEU A 112 -3.72 -0.95 12.63
C LEU A 112 -4.48 0.39 12.48
N GLY A 113 -5.52 0.40 11.65
CA GLY A 113 -6.38 1.58 11.43
C GLY A 113 -5.85 2.61 10.44
N GLU A 114 -4.77 2.30 9.72
CA GLU A 114 -4.19 3.16 8.68
C GLU A 114 -5.26 3.67 7.69
N PRO A 115 -5.47 5.00 7.56
CA PRO A 115 -6.54 5.54 6.72
C PRO A 115 -6.33 5.33 5.22
N GLN A 116 -5.08 5.17 4.77
CA GLN A 116 -4.69 5.09 3.36
C GLN A 116 -5.25 3.85 2.66
N ILE A 117 -5.31 2.71 3.36
CA ILE A 117 -5.64 1.42 2.73
C ILE A 117 -7.03 1.44 2.08
N LEU A 118 -8.02 2.09 2.71
CA LEU A 118 -9.35 2.22 2.11
C LEU A 118 -9.32 2.98 0.79
N GLY A 119 -8.49 4.04 0.70
CA GLY A 119 -8.27 4.79 -0.53
C GLY A 119 -7.60 3.94 -1.61
N GLN A 120 -6.60 3.14 -1.24
CA GLN A 120 -5.90 2.22 -2.13
C GLN A 120 -6.83 1.13 -2.68
N VAL A 121 -7.68 0.52 -1.82
CA VAL A 121 -8.67 -0.49 -2.25
C VAL A 121 -9.69 0.13 -3.21
N LYS A 122 -10.17 1.35 -2.93
CA LYS A 122 -11.08 2.07 -3.86
C LYS A 122 -10.43 2.35 -5.20
N LYS A 123 -9.17 2.77 -5.19
CA LYS A 123 -8.40 3.03 -6.41
C LYS A 123 -8.22 1.75 -7.22
N ALA A 124 -7.78 0.66 -6.60
CA ALA A 124 -7.63 -0.65 -7.24
C ALA A 124 -8.93 -1.11 -7.91
N PHE A 125 -10.06 -0.98 -7.21
CA PHE A 125 -11.38 -1.30 -7.76
C PHE A 125 -11.76 -0.40 -8.95
N ALA A 126 -11.48 0.90 -8.87
CA ALA A 126 -11.77 1.83 -9.95
C ALA A 126 -10.90 1.61 -11.19
N ASP A 127 -9.61 1.31 -11.00
CA ASP A 127 -8.68 1.04 -12.09
C ASP A 127 -9.06 -0.26 -12.81
N SER A 128 -9.54 -1.27 -12.08
CA SER A 128 -10.00 -2.55 -12.65
C SER A 128 -11.37 -2.46 -13.35
N GLN A 129 -12.13 -1.37 -13.18
CA GLN A 129 -13.44 -1.17 -13.82
C GLN A 129 -13.38 -0.63 -15.25
N LYS A 130 -12.24 -0.12 -15.71
CA LYS A 130 -12.13 0.63 -16.98
C LYS A 130 -12.25 -0.21 -18.27
N GLY A 131 -12.63 -1.49 -18.17
CA GLY A 131 -12.85 -2.35 -19.34
C GLY A 131 -13.15 -3.82 -19.07
N HIS A 132 -13.22 -4.24 -17.80
CA HIS A 132 -12.83 -5.61 -17.42
C HIS A 132 -13.71 -6.31 -16.36
N LEU A 133 -14.80 -5.66 -15.91
CA LEU A 133 -15.67 -6.18 -14.86
C LEU A 133 -17.04 -6.58 -15.41
N ASN A 134 -17.20 -7.86 -15.77
CA ASN A 134 -18.50 -8.46 -16.10
C ASN A 134 -19.19 -9.11 -14.87
N ALA A 135 -18.60 -9.01 -13.68
CA ALA A 135 -19.03 -9.78 -12.50
C ALA A 135 -19.77 -8.92 -11.45
N SER A 136 -21.11 -8.93 -11.50
CA SER A 136 -21.98 -8.24 -10.53
C SER A 136 -21.74 -8.63 -9.06
N ALA A 137 -21.19 -9.82 -8.79
CA ALA A 137 -20.87 -10.25 -7.42
C ALA A 137 -19.60 -9.58 -6.87
N LEU A 138 -18.57 -9.43 -7.69
CA LEU A 138 -17.30 -8.82 -7.28
C LEU A 138 -17.51 -7.33 -6.97
N GLU A 139 -18.27 -6.62 -7.81
CA GLU A 139 -18.69 -5.24 -7.54
C GLU A 139 -19.45 -5.12 -6.20
N ARG A 140 -20.44 -5.98 -5.97
CA ARG A 140 -21.20 -5.98 -4.70
C ARG A 140 -20.29 -6.22 -3.49
N MET A 141 -19.31 -7.11 -3.60
CA MET A 141 -18.33 -7.38 -2.55
C MET A 141 -17.52 -6.13 -2.19
N PHE A 142 -16.98 -5.41 -3.19
CA PHE A 142 -16.22 -4.18 -2.96
C PHE A 142 -17.08 -3.05 -2.39
N GLN A 143 -18.26 -2.79 -2.97
CA GLN A 143 -19.17 -1.75 -2.49
C GLN A 143 -19.63 -1.99 -1.04
N LYS A 144 -19.93 -3.26 -0.71
CA LYS A 144 -20.27 -3.64 0.67
C LYS A 144 -19.08 -3.44 1.60
N SER A 145 -17.87 -3.83 1.17
CA SER A 145 -16.64 -3.66 1.95
C SER A 145 -16.32 -2.19 2.23
N PHE A 146 -16.54 -1.28 1.27
CA PHE A 146 -16.39 0.17 1.50
C PHE A 146 -17.36 0.69 2.55
N SER A 147 -18.61 0.23 2.50
CA SER A 147 -19.64 0.61 3.47
C SER A 147 -19.30 0.11 4.88
N VAL A 148 -18.81 -1.13 5.00
CA VAL A 148 -18.35 -1.71 6.26
C VAL A 148 -17.14 -0.98 6.79
N ALA A 149 -16.13 -0.71 5.97
CA ALA A 149 -14.94 0.03 6.38
C ALA A 149 -15.29 1.44 6.90
N LYS A 150 -16.23 2.13 6.25
CA LYS A 150 -16.74 3.42 6.74
C LYS A 150 -17.40 3.28 8.12
N ARG A 151 -18.28 2.28 8.29
CA ARG A 151 -18.94 2.01 9.58
C ARG A 151 -17.94 1.68 10.67
N VAL A 152 -16.98 0.80 10.43
CA VAL A 152 -15.93 0.45 11.40
C VAL A 152 -15.17 1.70 11.85
N ARG A 153 -14.80 2.59 10.92
CA ARG A 153 -14.08 3.83 11.28
C ARG A 153 -14.93 4.87 12.01
N THR A 154 -16.24 4.90 11.77
CA THR A 154 -17.16 5.87 12.41
C THR A 154 -17.72 5.37 13.73
N GLU A 155 -17.94 4.06 13.86
CA GLU A 155 -18.58 3.42 15.01
C GLU A 155 -17.54 2.82 16.00
N THR A 156 -16.24 2.90 15.70
CA THR A 156 -15.17 2.39 16.59
C THR A 156 -13.96 3.33 16.62
N ASP A 157 -13.08 3.13 17.61
CA ASP A 157 -11.86 3.92 17.78
C ASP A 157 -10.75 3.62 16.76
N ILE A 158 -10.95 2.65 15.84
CA ILE A 158 -10.00 2.35 14.75
C ILE A 158 -9.73 3.59 13.89
N GLY A 159 -10.72 4.48 13.75
CA GLY A 159 -10.57 5.74 13.04
C GLY A 159 -10.04 6.91 13.89
N ALA A 160 -9.95 6.75 15.21
CA ALA A 160 -9.74 7.86 16.15
C ALA A 160 -8.28 8.32 16.27
N SER A 161 -7.32 7.49 15.91
CA SER A 161 -5.89 7.83 15.91
C SER A 161 -5.26 7.55 14.55
N ALA A 162 -4.50 8.51 14.02
CA ALA A 162 -3.75 8.37 12.80
C ALA A 162 -2.49 7.51 13.02
N VAL A 163 -2.67 6.24 13.40
CA VAL A 163 -1.58 5.28 13.42
C VAL A 163 -1.27 4.98 11.95
N SER A 164 -0.19 5.56 11.46
CA SER A 164 0.34 5.37 10.10
C SER A 164 1.79 4.93 10.17
N VAL A 165 2.36 4.44 9.07
CA VAL A 165 3.81 4.15 9.02
C VAL A 165 4.63 5.40 9.36
N ALA A 166 4.15 6.57 8.95
CA ALA A 166 4.72 7.86 9.32
C ALA A 166 4.76 8.09 10.84
N PHE A 167 3.64 7.80 11.53
CA PHE A 167 3.55 7.87 12.99
C PHE A 167 4.47 6.86 13.68
N ALA A 168 4.54 5.63 13.16
CA ALA A 168 5.42 4.59 13.69
C ALA A 168 6.89 4.99 13.55
N ALA A 169 7.29 5.57 12.40
CA ALA A 169 8.64 6.11 12.20
C ALA A 169 8.96 7.24 13.19
N CYS A 170 8.01 8.16 13.44
CA CYS A 170 8.19 9.22 14.44
C CYS A 170 8.27 8.66 15.88
N THR A 171 7.51 7.61 16.18
CA THR A 171 7.53 6.96 17.49
C THR A 171 8.85 6.23 17.72
N LEU A 172 9.37 5.54 16.68
CA LEU A 172 10.68 4.91 16.71
C LEU A 172 11.78 5.96 16.93
N ALA A 173 11.72 7.10 16.23
CA ALA A 173 12.65 8.21 16.44
C ALA A 173 12.67 8.66 17.92
N ARG A 174 11.51 8.77 18.58
CA ARG A 174 11.42 9.12 20.01
C ARG A 174 11.98 8.09 20.98
N GLN A 175 12.10 6.83 20.56
CA GLN A 175 12.74 5.80 21.39
C GLN A 175 14.28 5.90 21.31
N ILE A 176 14.79 6.49 20.22
CA ILE A 176 16.22 6.65 19.97
C ILE A 176 16.72 7.99 20.54
N PHE A 177 15.96 9.07 20.33
CA PHE A 177 16.31 10.43 20.76
C PHE A 177 15.51 10.84 22.01
N GLU A 178 16.20 11.34 23.03
CA GLU A 178 15.57 11.85 24.26
C GLU A 178 14.61 13.03 23.99
N SER A 179 14.95 13.87 23.00
CA SER A 179 14.08 14.93 22.50
C SER A 179 14.27 15.13 21.00
N LEU A 180 13.18 15.32 20.27
CA LEU A 180 13.21 15.69 18.85
C LEU A 180 13.51 17.19 18.64
N SER A 181 13.43 18.00 19.68
CA SER A 181 13.62 19.47 19.58
C SER A 181 15.05 19.91 19.24
N THR A 182 16.00 18.97 19.23
CA THR A 182 17.40 19.18 18.86
C THR A 182 17.80 18.43 17.59
N VAL A 183 16.82 17.81 16.92
CA VAL A 183 17.06 16.92 15.80
C VAL A 183 16.77 17.63 14.48
N THR A 184 17.63 17.41 13.50
CA THR A 184 17.41 17.80 12.11
C THR A 184 16.94 16.58 11.31
N VAL A 185 15.82 16.71 10.61
CA VAL A 185 15.22 15.63 9.81
C VAL A 185 15.29 15.98 8.33
N LEU A 186 15.85 15.08 7.54
CA LEU A 186 15.81 15.11 6.08
C LEU A 186 14.70 14.18 5.56
N LEU A 187 13.74 14.75 4.85
CA LEU A 187 12.63 14.07 4.20
C LEU A 187 12.93 13.97 2.70
N VAL A 188 12.98 12.76 2.15
CA VAL A 188 13.24 12.52 0.73
C VAL A 188 11.95 12.09 0.04
N GLY A 189 11.47 12.94 -0.86
CA GLY A 189 10.14 12.87 -1.49
C GLY A 189 9.18 13.91 -0.93
N ALA A 190 8.02 14.05 -1.57
CA ALA A 190 6.91 14.88 -1.11
C ALA A 190 5.57 14.21 -1.47
N GLY A 191 5.48 12.90 -1.22
CA GLY A 191 4.24 12.13 -1.35
C GLY A 191 3.45 12.11 -0.03
N GLU A 192 2.26 11.50 -0.06
CA GLU A 192 1.33 11.42 1.07
C GLU A 192 2.00 10.95 2.39
N THR A 193 2.87 9.95 2.32
CA THR A 193 3.60 9.46 3.51
C THR A 193 4.53 10.53 4.10
N ILE A 194 5.29 11.25 3.26
CA ILE A 194 6.16 12.34 3.73
C ILE A 194 5.35 13.51 4.28
N GLU A 195 4.21 13.84 3.65
CA GLU A 195 3.32 14.89 4.17
C GLU A 195 2.84 14.57 5.60
N LEU A 196 2.47 13.32 5.88
CA LEU A 196 2.04 12.88 7.21
C LEU A 196 3.19 12.89 8.22
N VAL A 197 4.36 12.41 7.82
CA VAL A 197 5.59 12.47 8.64
C VAL A 197 5.90 13.91 9.02
N ALA A 198 5.93 14.81 8.03
CA ALA A 198 6.26 16.22 8.24
C ALA A 198 5.30 16.89 9.22
N ARG A 199 3.99 16.66 9.08
CA ARG A 199 2.97 17.21 10.01
C ARG A 199 3.17 16.67 11.43
N HIS A 200 3.44 15.37 11.59
CA HIS A 200 3.71 14.79 12.90
C HIS A 200 4.99 15.32 13.55
N LEU A 201 6.07 15.45 12.79
CA LEU A 201 7.33 16.01 13.27
C LEU A 201 7.17 17.48 13.68
N ARG A 202 6.35 18.25 12.95
CA ARG A 202 6.01 19.63 13.32
C ARG A 202 5.28 19.69 14.66
N GLU A 203 4.28 18.83 14.89
CA GLU A 203 3.56 18.75 16.17
C GLU A 203 4.50 18.44 17.35
N HIS A 204 5.56 17.68 17.10
CA HIS A 204 6.60 17.33 18.06
C HIS A 204 7.76 18.34 18.13
N LYS A 205 7.66 19.47 17.44
CA LYS A 205 8.59 20.62 17.50
C LYS A 205 10.04 20.23 17.21
N VAL A 206 10.25 19.46 16.14
CA VAL A 206 11.59 19.15 15.64
C VAL A 206 12.39 20.42 15.33
N GLN A 207 13.72 20.40 15.50
CA GLN A 207 14.54 21.62 15.37
C GLN A 207 14.51 22.16 13.94
N LYS A 208 14.76 21.27 12.97
CA LYS A 208 14.86 21.63 11.56
C LYS A 208 14.32 20.49 10.70
N MET A 209 13.54 20.86 9.69
CA MET A 209 13.12 19.93 8.64
C MET A 209 13.67 20.39 7.30
N ILE A 210 14.17 19.44 6.52
CA ILE A 210 14.66 19.64 5.17
C ILE A 210 13.88 18.68 4.27
N ILE A 211 13.35 19.16 3.15
CA ILE A 211 12.59 18.35 2.19
C ILE A 211 13.33 18.37 0.85
N ALA A 212 13.82 17.20 0.44
CA ALA A 212 14.42 16.98 -0.86
C ALA A 212 13.39 16.34 -1.80
N ASN A 213 13.08 16.97 -2.92
CA ASN A 213 12.11 16.40 -3.87
C ASN A 213 12.48 16.72 -5.33
N ARG A 214 12.02 15.88 -6.26
CA ARG A 214 12.20 16.09 -7.70
C ARG A 214 11.43 17.32 -8.20
N THR A 215 10.22 17.52 -7.71
CA THR A 215 9.34 18.64 -8.08
C THR A 215 9.33 19.65 -6.94
N ARG A 216 9.96 20.81 -7.16
CA ARG A 216 10.14 21.83 -6.12
C ARG A 216 8.80 22.40 -5.64
N GLU A 217 7.84 22.61 -6.52
CA GLU A 217 6.54 23.20 -6.21
C GLU A 217 5.76 22.36 -5.19
N ARG A 218 5.76 21.03 -5.35
CA ARG A 218 5.11 20.10 -4.41
C ARG A 218 5.77 20.14 -3.03
N ALA A 219 7.10 20.18 -3.00
CA ALA A 219 7.84 20.27 -1.75
C ALA A 219 7.65 21.64 -1.08
N GLN A 220 7.58 22.72 -1.85
CA GLN A 220 7.38 24.07 -1.32
C GLN A 220 6.03 24.22 -0.62
N ALA A 221 4.95 23.70 -1.20
CA ALA A 221 3.63 23.74 -0.57
C ALA A 221 3.63 23.04 0.81
N LEU A 222 4.26 21.87 0.91
CA LEU A 222 4.42 21.16 2.18
C LEU A 222 5.35 21.92 3.13
N ALA A 223 6.48 22.44 2.63
CA ALA A 223 7.47 23.16 3.41
C ALA A 223 6.94 24.44 4.03
N ASP A 224 6.13 25.21 3.29
CA ASP A 224 5.47 26.41 3.78
C ASP A 224 4.50 26.07 4.92
N GLU A 225 3.84 24.92 4.83
CA GLU A 225 2.93 24.45 5.87
C GLU A 225 3.67 24.02 7.15
N VAL A 226 4.79 23.30 7.01
CA VAL A 226 5.49 22.71 8.15
C VAL A 226 6.70 23.50 8.66
N GLY A 227 7.07 24.59 7.96
CA GLY A 227 8.26 25.37 8.26
C GLY A 227 9.57 24.66 7.91
N ALA A 228 9.59 23.93 6.78
CA ALA A 228 10.77 23.20 6.33
C ALA A 228 11.57 23.97 5.27
N GLU A 229 12.83 23.59 5.09
CA GLU A 229 13.68 24.04 4.00
C GLU A 229 13.54 23.10 2.80
N VAL A 230 13.35 23.63 1.59
CA VAL A 230 13.31 22.81 0.37
C VAL A 230 14.67 22.80 -0.33
N ILE A 231 15.17 21.61 -0.63
CA ILE A 231 16.39 21.40 -1.41
C ILE A 231 16.12 20.54 -2.66
N SER A 232 17.03 20.57 -3.62
CA SER A 232 16.98 19.65 -4.76
C SER A 232 17.49 18.27 -4.37
N LEU A 233 17.14 17.23 -5.12
CA LEU A 233 17.69 15.88 -4.89
C LEU A 233 19.21 15.82 -5.04
N SER A 234 19.80 16.67 -5.90
CA SER A 234 21.26 16.77 -6.06
C SER A 234 21.98 17.37 -4.86
N ASP A 235 21.27 18.13 -4.01
CA ASP A 235 21.86 18.73 -2.82
C ASP A 235 21.88 17.77 -1.63
N ILE A 236 21.28 16.59 -1.74
CA ILE A 236 21.21 15.60 -0.65
C ILE A 236 22.62 15.29 -0.13
N ASP A 237 23.58 15.00 -1.01
CA ASP A 237 24.94 14.61 -0.60
C ASP A 237 25.62 15.64 0.30
N ALA A 238 25.41 16.93 0.02
CA ALA A 238 25.97 18.02 0.81
C ALA A 238 25.24 18.23 2.16
N ARG A 239 23.98 17.80 2.25
CA ARG A 239 23.08 18.01 3.40
C ARG A 239 22.90 16.78 4.27
N LEU A 240 23.37 15.61 3.82
CA LEU A 240 23.35 14.37 4.60
C LEU A 240 24.03 14.53 5.97
N GLN A 241 25.14 15.26 6.01
CA GLN A 241 25.89 15.51 7.25
C GLN A 241 25.12 16.36 8.27
N ASP A 242 24.11 17.11 7.82
CA ASP A 242 23.31 17.98 8.70
C ASP A 242 22.14 17.23 9.35
N ALA A 243 21.81 16.02 8.88
CA ALA A 243 20.59 15.30 9.26
C ALA A 243 20.89 14.18 10.26
N ASP A 244 20.21 14.19 11.40
CA ASP A 244 20.27 13.08 12.37
C ASP A 244 19.29 11.96 12.02
N ILE A 245 18.21 12.29 11.31
CA ILE A 245 17.20 11.34 10.84
C ILE A 245 16.93 11.58 9.35
N ILE A 246 16.92 10.49 8.58
CA ILE A 246 16.53 10.52 7.17
C ILE A 246 15.30 9.63 6.99
N ILE A 247 14.24 10.19 6.40
CA ILE A 247 13.03 9.46 6.06
C ILE A 247 12.80 9.59 4.56
N SER A 248 12.88 8.47 3.85
CA SER A 248 12.69 8.42 2.41
C SER A 248 11.42 7.69 2.06
N SER A 249 10.61 8.29 1.21
CA SER A 249 9.43 7.67 0.61
C SER A 249 9.25 8.24 -0.79
N THR A 250 9.89 7.60 -1.75
CA THR A 250 9.87 7.98 -3.17
C THR A 250 9.30 6.86 -4.02
N ALA A 251 8.84 7.19 -5.21
CA ALA A 251 8.48 6.22 -6.25
C ALA A 251 9.68 5.88 -7.16
N SER A 252 10.92 6.10 -6.69
CA SER A 252 12.10 5.74 -7.49
C SER A 252 12.20 4.21 -7.57
N PRO A 253 12.38 3.63 -8.76
CA PRO A 253 12.75 2.22 -8.87
C PRO A 253 14.14 1.99 -8.24
N LEU A 254 14.37 0.74 -7.79
CA LEU A 254 15.67 0.24 -7.35
C LEU A 254 16.69 0.23 -8.51
#